data_AF-A0A7R9FS66-F1
#
_entry.id   AF-A0A7R9FS66-F1
#
_cell.length_a   1.000
_cell.length_b   1.000
_cell.length_c   1.000
_cell.angle_alpha   90.00
_cell.angle_beta   90.00
_cell.angle_gamma   90.00
#
_symmetry.space_group_name_H-M   'P 1'
#
loop_
_entity.id
_entity.type
_entity.pdbx_description
1 polymer ?
#
loop_
_entity_poly.entity_id
_entity_poly.type
_entity_poly.pdbx_seq_one_letter_code
_entity_poly.pdbx_strand_id
1 'polypeptide(L)'
;GAGTAGSVVASRLSEDRAHSVLLLEAGSEGTGIGQVPAFQGILYDTPFDWKYRPQAQKFSCQGLEEKVCKWIRGKILGGTSILSGGFYVRGNRRDYDNWAAMGNEGWDYDSVLPYFKLHEDNLDGDLTTGEIFSRTSPHTVIHIEHQAYLGFAEVQVMMTQNGRRQSAADAFVRPVLHRKNLHVSLNSHVLKVLIDRRTKTATGVKFIDKLGQQRTIRARREVILSAGTIATPQLLMLSGVGPKEELARHDIPLIADLPVGENLHGHTGVYGLTWTVRDFSGFNFFRDIAFNPLEFLRWFISGKEYNTKRTSLTLDEAALEARISSCPRLKNASNRCTKNKAFNRLLSAVYASEKLQQRGIPIESLCHNFAYYNCFEHQTGKNRSAQIYRIFKPLTFRDGFTIVPNLLRPRSRGRVTLRSADPLDQPRIITNVFRDPVDVALTVQGECIKKALEIGNTEAYRRHGAQFFPYSLPDCRDRGVFSDQYWECHARYLTFNLFHDVGTAKMGPADDPTAVVDPQLRRQWKLQDRFGFIWCVSTG
;
A
#
# COMPACT_ATOMS: atom_id res chain seq x y z
N GLY A 1 -15.15 3.16 -9.62
CA GLY A 1 -14.54 2.24 -8.66
C GLY A 1 -14.96 2.66 -7.28
N ALA A 2 -15.64 1.77 -6.55
CA ALA A 2 -16.01 1.94 -5.15
C ALA A 2 -14.89 1.44 -4.22
N GLY A 3 -13.64 1.80 -4.54
CA GLY A 3 -12.47 1.52 -3.71
C GLY A 3 -12.29 2.54 -2.58
N THR A 4 -11.15 2.51 -1.90
CA THR A 4 -10.82 3.37 -0.76
C THR A 4 -11.21 4.84 -0.97
N ALA A 5 -10.70 5.48 -2.03
CA ALA A 5 -11.05 6.87 -2.36
C ALA A 5 -12.47 7.05 -2.90
N GLY A 6 -12.91 6.15 -3.80
CA GLY A 6 -14.20 6.29 -4.48
C GLY A 6 -15.40 6.20 -3.53
N SER A 7 -15.28 5.38 -2.48
CA SER A 7 -16.26 5.29 -1.39
C SER A 7 -16.41 6.62 -0.65
N VAL A 8 -15.29 7.27 -0.31
CA VAL A 8 -15.29 8.58 0.38
C VAL A 8 -15.96 9.63 -0.51
N VAL A 9 -15.50 9.75 -1.76
CA VAL A 9 -15.98 10.78 -2.69
C VAL A 9 -17.47 10.63 -2.96
N ALA A 10 -17.96 9.42 -3.21
CA ALA A 10 -19.38 9.18 -3.45
C ALA A 10 -20.24 9.52 -2.22
N SER A 11 -19.75 9.18 -1.03
CA SER A 11 -20.42 9.51 0.23
C SER A 11 -20.52 11.01 0.44
N ARG A 12 -19.39 11.74 0.34
CA ARG A 12 -19.34 13.19 0.55
C ARG A 12 -20.14 13.96 -0.49
N LEU A 13 -20.04 13.60 -1.78
CA LEU A 13 -20.81 14.27 -2.83
C LEU A 13 -22.33 14.07 -2.66
N SER A 14 -22.76 12.93 -2.14
CA SER A 14 -24.18 12.63 -1.91
C SER A 14 -24.78 13.27 -0.65
N GLU A 15 -23.96 13.93 0.18
CA GLU A 15 -24.46 14.72 1.32
C GLU A 15 -25.33 15.90 0.85
N ASP A 16 -24.96 16.52 -0.28
CA ASP A 16 -25.80 17.51 -0.95
C ASP A 16 -26.88 16.81 -1.80
N ARG A 17 -28.15 17.03 -1.42
CA ARG A 17 -29.32 16.47 -2.10
C ARG A 17 -29.52 17.00 -3.53
N ALA A 18 -28.87 18.11 -3.91
CA ALA A 18 -28.87 18.61 -5.28
C ALA A 18 -28.00 17.76 -6.23
N HIS A 19 -27.06 16.97 -5.69
CA HIS A 19 -26.26 16.05 -6.47
C HIS A 19 -26.97 14.71 -6.61
N SER A 20 -26.81 14.08 -7.78
CA SER A 20 -27.12 12.66 -8.01
C SER A 20 -25.83 11.96 -8.40
N VAL A 21 -25.46 10.94 -7.63
CA VAL A 21 -24.17 10.26 -7.71
C VAL A 21 -24.39 8.81 -8.12
N LEU A 22 -23.69 8.37 -9.16
CA LEU A 22 -23.61 6.98 -9.56
C LEU A 22 -22.20 6.44 -9.29
N LEU A 23 -22.11 5.41 -8.47
CA LEU A 23 -20.87 4.72 -8.13
C LEU A 23 -20.85 3.34 -8.81
N LEU A 24 -20.00 3.19 -9.82
CA LEU A 24 -19.79 1.92 -10.55
C LEU A 24 -18.59 1.15 -9.98
N GLU A 25 -18.80 -0.10 -9.60
CA GLU A 25 -17.77 -1.01 -9.08
C GLU A 25 -17.74 -2.32 -9.85
N ALA A 26 -16.55 -2.73 -10.31
CA ALA A 26 -16.37 -3.94 -11.09
C ALA A 26 -16.53 -5.22 -10.25
N GLY A 27 -16.26 -5.14 -8.95
CA GLY A 27 -16.43 -6.22 -7.98
C GLY A 27 -17.85 -6.36 -7.42
N SER A 28 -18.03 -7.42 -6.63
CA SER A 28 -19.27 -7.71 -5.91
C SER A 28 -19.30 -7.05 -4.52
N GLU A 29 -20.37 -7.27 -3.76
CA GLU A 29 -20.54 -6.76 -2.38
C GLU A 29 -19.49 -7.34 -1.42
N GLY A 30 -19.00 -8.54 -1.71
CA GLY A 30 -18.12 -9.31 -0.83
C GLY A 30 -18.86 -10.32 0.06
N THR A 31 -18.12 -10.84 1.04
CA THR A 31 -18.65 -11.73 2.08
C THR A 31 -18.19 -11.25 3.46
N GLY A 32 -18.81 -11.76 4.53
CA GLY A 32 -18.39 -11.45 5.90
C GLY A 32 -16.96 -11.91 6.25
N ILE A 33 -16.34 -12.75 5.42
CA ILE A 33 -14.95 -13.22 5.58
C ILE A 33 -13.98 -12.04 5.56
N GLY A 34 -14.20 -11.05 4.67
CA GLY A 34 -13.30 -9.90 4.56
C GLY A 34 -13.34 -8.94 5.75
N GLN A 35 -14.36 -9.06 6.60
CA GLN A 35 -14.47 -8.30 7.85
C GLN A 35 -13.63 -8.92 8.98
N VAL A 36 -13.06 -10.11 8.78
CA VAL A 36 -12.18 -10.79 9.73
C VAL A 36 -10.73 -10.44 9.39
N PRO A 37 -10.01 -9.63 10.21
CA PRO A 37 -8.68 -9.13 9.87
C PRO A 37 -7.66 -10.23 9.59
N ALA A 38 -7.64 -11.28 10.43
CA ALA A 38 -6.74 -12.42 10.30
C ALA A 38 -6.92 -13.21 8.98
N PHE A 39 -8.06 -13.03 8.29
CA PHE A 39 -8.41 -13.77 7.07
C PHE A 39 -8.05 -13.02 5.79
N GLN A 40 -7.31 -11.93 5.90
CA GLN A 40 -6.83 -11.16 4.75
C GLN A 40 -6.17 -12.04 3.68
N GLY A 41 -5.27 -12.95 4.07
CA GLY A 41 -4.55 -13.83 3.15
C GLY A 41 -5.46 -14.76 2.33
N ILE A 42 -6.62 -15.13 2.88
CA ILE A 42 -7.60 -16.01 2.22
C ILE A 42 -8.28 -15.32 1.04
N LEU A 43 -8.38 -13.99 1.06
CA LEU A 43 -9.00 -13.23 -0.04
C LEU A 43 -8.10 -13.10 -1.27
N TYR A 44 -6.80 -13.36 -1.13
CA TYR A 44 -5.85 -13.27 -2.24
C TYR A 44 -6.09 -14.37 -3.26
N ASP A 45 -5.84 -14.08 -4.54
CA ASP A 45 -6.06 -15.02 -5.65
C ASP A 45 -7.51 -15.56 -5.76
N THR A 46 -8.48 -14.92 -5.10
CA THR A 46 -9.93 -15.20 -5.22
C THR A 46 -10.61 -14.25 -6.22
N PRO A 47 -11.91 -14.38 -6.55
CA PRO A 47 -12.63 -13.40 -7.36
C PRO A 47 -12.65 -11.97 -6.78
N PHE A 48 -12.29 -11.77 -5.50
CA PHE A 48 -12.19 -10.46 -4.85
C PHE A 48 -10.84 -9.77 -5.09
N ASP A 49 -9.89 -10.44 -5.73
CA ASP A 49 -8.61 -9.88 -6.17
C ASP A 49 -8.63 -9.73 -7.70
N TRP A 50 -8.10 -8.61 -8.20
CA TRP A 50 -7.86 -8.43 -9.63
C TRP A 50 -6.82 -9.41 -10.18
N LYS A 51 -5.94 -9.94 -9.33
CA LYS A 51 -4.86 -10.87 -9.69
C LYS A 51 -4.00 -10.29 -10.80
N TYR A 52 -3.61 -9.02 -10.63
CA TYR A 52 -2.76 -8.36 -11.61
C TYR A 52 -1.42 -9.10 -11.70
N ARG A 53 -0.98 -9.33 -12.95
CA ARG A 53 0.29 -10.02 -13.22
C ARG A 53 1.31 -9.06 -13.83
N PRO A 54 2.24 -8.51 -13.05
CA PRO A 54 3.30 -7.67 -13.58
C PRO A 54 4.27 -8.47 -14.45
N GLN A 55 5.03 -7.77 -15.29
CA GLN A 55 6.09 -8.39 -16.09
C GLN A 55 7.21 -8.90 -15.18
N ALA A 56 7.80 -10.04 -15.51
CA ALA A 56 8.98 -10.54 -14.83
C ALA A 56 10.09 -9.47 -14.86
N GLN A 57 10.72 -9.23 -13.72
CA GLN A 57 11.75 -8.21 -13.58
C GLN A 57 13.13 -8.87 -13.45
N LYS A 58 14.17 -8.18 -13.87
CA LYS A 58 15.56 -8.67 -13.73
C LYS A 58 16.05 -8.64 -12.27
N PHE A 59 15.51 -7.73 -11.47
CA PHE A 59 16.14 -7.27 -10.24
C PHE A 59 15.34 -7.53 -8.97
N SER A 60 14.15 -8.12 -9.06
CA SER A 60 13.24 -8.35 -7.94
C SER A 60 12.51 -9.68 -8.09
N CYS A 61 12.00 -10.22 -6.98
CA CYS A 61 11.14 -11.42 -6.94
C CYS A 61 11.76 -12.66 -7.61
N GLN A 62 13.09 -12.78 -7.61
CA GLN A 62 13.79 -13.85 -8.34
C GLN A 62 13.50 -15.26 -7.81
N GLY A 63 13.04 -15.37 -6.55
CA GLY A 63 12.68 -16.66 -5.95
C GLY A 63 11.21 -17.04 -6.09
N LEU A 64 10.36 -16.18 -6.66
CA LEU A 64 8.96 -16.49 -6.92
C LEU A 64 8.81 -17.33 -8.20
N GLU A 65 7.69 -18.06 -8.30
CA GLU A 65 7.36 -18.76 -9.54
C GLU A 65 7.28 -17.75 -10.70
N GLU A 66 7.85 -18.15 -11.85
CA GLU A 66 7.99 -17.32 -13.06
C GLU A 66 8.71 -15.96 -12.84
N LYS A 67 9.34 -15.75 -11.67
CA LYS A 67 10.02 -14.49 -11.29
C LYS A 67 9.08 -13.27 -11.33
N VAL A 68 7.80 -13.48 -11.02
CA VAL A 68 6.77 -12.43 -11.03
C VAL A 68 6.30 -12.14 -9.60
N CYS A 69 6.37 -10.86 -9.21
CA CYS A 69 5.80 -10.40 -7.96
C CYS A 69 4.27 -10.53 -7.97
N LYS A 70 3.68 -10.97 -6.86
CA LYS A 70 2.22 -10.82 -6.67
C LYS A 70 1.85 -9.34 -6.65
N TRP A 71 0.64 -9.03 -7.12
CA TRP A 71 0.14 -7.66 -7.16
C TRP A 71 -1.33 -7.62 -6.78
N ILE A 72 -1.58 -7.56 -5.47
CA ILE A 72 -2.93 -7.69 -4.91
C ILE A 72 -3.68 -6.36 -5.02
N ARG A 73 -4.88 -6.40 -5.61
CA ARG A 73 -5.79 -5.24 -5.69
C ARG A 73 -7.22 -5.70 -5.50
N GLY A 74 -7.95 -5.03 -4.61
CA GLY A 74 -9.34 -5.39 -4.34
C GLY A 74 -10.26 -5.14 -5.54
N LYS A 75 -10.99 -6.19 -5.94
CA LYS A 75 -12.11 -6.19 -6.89
C LYS A 75 -13.40 -6.52 -6.13
N ILE A 76 -13.81 -5.59 -5.29
CA ILE A 76 -14.89 -5.74 -4.30
C ILE A 76 -15.36 -4.34 -3.86
N LEU A 77 -16.60 -4.19 -3.41
CA LEU A 77 -17.06 -2.95 -2.78
C LEU A 77 -16.16 -2.62 -1.58
N GLY A 78 -15.51 -1.45 -1.59
CA GLY A 78 -14.47 -1.04 -0.63
C GLY A 78 -13.04 -1.20 -1.17
N GLY A 79 -12.87 -1.93 -2.27
CA GLY A 79 -11.60 -2.13 -2.96
C GLY A 79 -10.51 -2.73 -2.05
N THR A 80 -9.28 -2.24 -2.19
CA THR A 80 -8.13 -2.74 -1.44
C THR A 80 -8.25 -2.55 0.08
N SER A 81 -9.10 -1.64 0.58
CA SER A 81 -9.30 -1.49 2.04
C SER A 81 -9.77 -2.80 2.70
N ILE A 82 -10.51 -3.66 1.99
CA ILE A 82 -10.92 -5.00 2.47
C ILE A 82 -9.76 -6.01 2.46
N LEU A 83 -8.89 -5.93 1.45
CA LEU A 83 -7.76 -6.86 1.27
C LEU A 83 -6.47 -6.38 1.97
N SER A 84 -6.48 -5.20 2.58
CA SER A 84 -5.31 -4.58 3.23
C SER A 84 -4.98 -5.20 4.58
N GLY A 85 -3.79 -4.89 5.11
CA GLY A 85 -3.39 -5.25 6.48
C GLY A 85 -4.26 -4.60 7.56
N GLY A 86 -5.06 -3.60 7.18
CA GLY A 86 -5.81 -2.77 8.13
C GLY A 86 -4.91 -1.79 8.90
N PHE A 87 -3.61 -1.73 8.64
CA PHE A 87 -2.71 -0.79 9.28
C PHE A 87 -3.09 0.65 8.97
N TYR A 88 -3.04 1.50 9.99
CA TYR A 88 -3.27 2.93 9.89
C TYR A 88 -2.01 3.68 10.31
N VAL A 89 -1.49 4.52 9.41
CA VAL A 89 -0.35 5.40 9.66
C VAL A 89 -0.56 6.67 8.87
N ARG A 90 -0.51 7.84 9.52
CA ARG A 90 -0.43 9.12 8.81
C ARG A 90 0.94 9.26 8.14
N GLY A 91 0.99 9.79 6.92
CA GLY A 91 2.27 10.03 6.24
C GLY A 91 3.15 11.03 6.99
N ASN A 92 4.45 11.07 6.66
CA ASN A 92 5.37 12.02 7.27
C ASN A 92 5.03 13.45 6.81
N ARG A 93 5.06 14.43 7.71
CA ARG A 93 4.83 15.85 7.37
C ARG A 93 5.57 16.30 6.12
N ARG A 94 6.84 15.91 6.00
CA ARG A 94 7.69 16.31 4.88
C ARG A 94 7.23 15.73 3.54
N ASP A 95 6.51 14.61 3.52
CA ASP A 95 5.98 14.08 2.27
C ASP A 95 4.96 15.05 1.66
N TYR A 96 4.10 15.63 2.51
CA TYR A 96 3.08 16.62 2.14
C TYR A 96 3.67 18.00 1.88
N ASP A 97 4.57 18.48 2.75
CA ASP A 97 5.25 19.75 2.54
C ASP A 97 6.08 19.75 1.24
N ASN A 98 6.66 18.59 0.86
CA ASN A 98 7.33 18.43 -0.42
C ASN A 98 6.33 18.47 -1.59
N TRP A 99 5.11 17.94 -1.45
CA TRP A 99 4.08 18.08 -2.48
C TRP A 99 3.72 19.55 -2.70
N ALA A 100 3.52 20.31 -1.63
CA ALA A 100 3.30 21.75 -1.71
C ALA A 100 4.50 22.48 -2.35
N ALA A 101 5.72 22.14 -1.95
CA ALA A 101 6.94 22.72 -2.51
C ALA A 101 7.13 22.41 -4.01
N MET A 102 6.54 21.33 -4.52
CA MET A 102 6.47 21.01 -5.96
C MET A 102 5.37 21.80 -6.70
N GLY A 103 4.74 22.80 -6.08
CA GLY A 103 3.70 23.63 -6.68
C GLY A 103 2.27 23.13 -6.47
N ASN A 104 2.05 22.16 -5.58
CA ASN A 104 0.71 21.67 -5.25
C ASN A 104 0.15 22.40 -4.02
N GLU A 105 -0.27 23.65 -4.21
CA GLU A 105 -0.81 24.49 -3.14
C GLU A 105 -1.98 23.80 -2.41
N GLY A 106 -2.01 23.91 -1.07
CA GLY A 106 -3.01 23.29 -0.21
C GLY A 106 -2.76 21.81 0.13
N TRP A 107 -1.63 21.24 -0.30
CA TRP A 107 -1.24 19.86 0.01
C TRP A 107 -0.11 19.73 1.03
N ASP A 108 0.30 20.84 1.68
CA ASP A 108 1.21 20.80 2.83
C ASP A 108 0.54 20.13 4.03
N TYR A 109 1.32 19.71 5.03
CA TYR A 109 0.78 18.91 6.12
C TYR A 109 -0.28 19.64 6.94
N ASP A 110 -0.13 20.95 7.16
CA ASP A 110 -1.09 21.73 7.95
C ASP A 110 -2.43 21.86 7.21
N SER A 111 -2.39 22.00 5.88
CA SER A 111 -3.58 21.99 5.04
C SER A 111 -4.31 20.64 5.02
N VAL A 112 -3.59 19.50 5.03
CA VAL A 112 -4.23 18.17 4.96
C VAL A 112 -4.60 17.57 6.32
N LEU A 113 -3.97 18.02 7.42
CA LEU A 113 -4.20 17.49 8.77
C LEU A 113 -5.67 17.54 9.21
N PRO A 114 -6.45 18.61 8.95
CA PRO A 114 -7.88 18.63 9.26
C PRO A 114 -8.65 17.49 8.59
N TYR A 115 -8.25 17.08 7.37
CA TYR A 115 -8.90 15.98 6.65
C TYR A 115 -8.51 14.61 7.20
N PHE A 116 -7.28 14.43 7.72
CA PHE A 116 -6.94 13.23 8.48
C PHE A 116 -7.79 13.11 9.74
N LYS A 117 -7.85 14.19 10.53
CA LYS A 117 -8.69 14.24 11.74
C LYS A 117 -10.17 14.03 11.43
N LEU A 118 -10.69 14.58 10.33
CA LEU A 118 -12.07 14.37 9.89
C LEU A 118 -12.33 12.93 9.43
N HIS A 119 -11.31 12.26 8.91
CA HIS A 119 -11.38 10.87 8.47
C HIS A 119 -11.32 9.90 9.65
N GLU A 120 -10.86 10.29 10.84
CA GLU A 120 -10.63 9.39 11.98
C GLU A 120 -11.70 9.53 13.07
N ASP A 121 -12.04 8.42 13.74
CA ASP A 121 -12.87 8.33 14.95
C ASP A 121 -12.09 7.48 15.97
N ASN A 122 -11.26 8.14 16.77
CA ASN A 122 -10.32 7.50 17.66
C ASN A 122 -10.96 7.04 18.96
N LEU A 123 -10.91 5.72 19.18
CA LEU A 123 -11.51 5.07 20.33
C LEU A 123 -10.52 4.72 21.44
N ASP A 124 -9.22 4.82 21.19
CA ASP A 124 -8.28 4.71 22.28
C ASP A 124 -8.33 6.04 23.03
N GLY A 125 -8.65 5.96 24.31
CA GLY A 125 -8.40 7.06 25.22
C GLY A 125 -6.94 7.47 25.09
N ASP A 126 -6.72 8.76 24.99
CA ASP A 126 -5.41 9.37 24.79
C ASP A 126 -4.38 8.82 25.80
N LEU A 127 -3.45 7.98 25.35
CA LEU A 127 -2.38 7.40 26.18
C LEU A 127 -1.32 8.43 26.60
N THR A 128 -1.46 9.71 26.22
CA THR A 128 -0.49 10.75 26.62
C THR A 128 -1.06 12.10 27.07
N THR A 129 -2.25 12.55 26.66
CA THR A 129 -2.66 13.96 26.91
C THR A 129 -4.11 14.25 27.32
N GLY A 130 -5.01 13.27 27.43
CA GLY A 130 -6.36 13.49 27.95
C GLY A 130 -7.28 14.39 27.10
N GLU A 131 -7.09 14.52 25.79
CA GLU A 131 -8.07 15.21 24.91
C GLU A 131 -8.64 14.28 23.83
N ILE A 132 -9.94 14.00 23.94
CA ILE A 132 -10.72 13.21 22.99
C ILE A 132 -11.05 14.09 21.77
N PHE A 133 -10.53 13.75 20.58
CA PHE A 133 -10.93 14.40 19.33
C PHE A 133 -11.90 13.55 18.49
N SER A 134 -13.08 14.13 18.28
CA SER A 134 -14.11 13.90 17.24
C SER A 134 -15.07 12.70 17.38
N ARG A 135 -16.20 12.95 18.05
CA ARG A 135 -17.39 12.09 18.18
C ARG A 135 -18.30 12.00 16.92
N THR A 136 -17.80 12.32 15.73
CA THR A 136 -18.65 12.55 14.53
C THR A 136 -18.17 11.92 13.22
N SER A 137 -17.11 11.10 13.24
CA SER A 137 -16.51 10.53 12.02
C SER A 137 -16.90 9.06 11.78
N PRO A 138 -17.06 8.60 10.51
CA PRO A 138 -17.54 7.24 10.21
C PRO A 138 -16.45 6.14 10.21
N HIS A 139 -15.17 6.47 10.40
CA HIS A 139 -14.12 5.46 10.54
C HIS A 139 -13.60 5.39 11.96
N THR A 140 -13.86 4.29 12.63
CA THR A 140 -13.13 3.92 13.84
C THR A 140 -11.63 3.76 13.54
N VAL A 141 -10.80 4.69 14.01
CA VAL A 141 -9.34 4.69 13.84
C VAL A 141 -8.67 5.11 15.13
N ILE A 142 -7.93 4.20 15.73
CA ILE A 142 -7.11 4.51 16.90
C ILE A 142 -5.96 5.47 16.53
N HIS A 143 -5.76 6.57 17.25
CA HIS A 143 -4.65 7.51 17.06
C HIS A 143 -3.91 7.84 18.37
N ILE A 144 -2.59 7.86 18.30
CA ILE A 144 -1.65 8.28 19.34
C ILE A 144 -0.75 9.30 18.67
N GLU A 145 -0.75 10.54 19.14
CA GLU A 145 0.15 11.58 18.64
C GLU A 145 1.61 11.20 18.98
N HIS A 146 2.33 10.62 18.03
CA HIS A 146 3.78 10.48 18.14
C HIS A 146 4.45 11.72 17.52
N GLN A 147 4.91 12.64 18.37
CA GLN A 147 5.74 13.78 17.97
C GLN A 147 7.10 13.38 17.39
N ALA A 148 7.47 12.09 17.47
CA ALA A 148 8.68 11.54 16.86
C ALA A 148 8.34 10.63 15.67
N TYR A 149 8.65 11.09 14.45
CA TYR A 149 8.53 10.30 13.20
C TYR A 149 9.57 9.16 13.07
N LEU A 150 10.43 8.99 14.07
CA LEU A 150 11.49 7.99 14.15
C LEU A 150 11.40 7.28 15.50
N GLY A 151 11.33 5.95 15.51
CA GLY A 151 11.26 5.16 16.73
C GLY A 151 10.44 3.89 16.58
N PHE A 152 10.20 3.21 17.70
CA PHE A 152 9.24 2.11 17.82
C PHE A 152 7.89 2.66 18.22
N ALA A 153 6.83 2.20 17.57
CA ALA A 153 5.45 2.55 17.89
C ALA A 153 4.57 1.31 17.74
N GLU A 154 3.53 1.22 18.56
CA GLU A 154 2.44 0.28 18.36
C GLU A 154 1.70 0.65 17.07
N VAL A 155 1.38 -0.37 16.27
CA VAL A 155 0.72 -0.17 14.98
C VAL A 155 -0.78 0.01 15.19
N GLN A 156 -1.31 1.13 14.70
CA GLN A 156 -2.74 1.39 14.71
C GLN A 156 -3.43 0.60 13.61
N VAL A 157 -4.68 0.22 13.85
CA VAL A 157 -5.47 -0.59 12.92
C VAL A 157 -6.87 -0.02 12.70
N MET A 158 -7.36 -0.14 11.47
CA MET A 158 -8.70 0.25 11.05
C MET A 158 -9.68 -0.87 11.40
N MET A 159 -10.18 -0.85 12.63
CA MET A 159 -11.12 -1.84 13.14
C MET A 159 -12.25 -1.20 13.95
N THR A 160 -13.41 -1.84 13.94
CA THR A 160 -14.54 -1.54 14.82
C THR A 160 -14.27 -1.98 16.26
N GLN A 161 -15.04 -1.47 17.22
CA GLN A 161 -15.04 -1.91 18.64
C GLN A 161 -15.22 -3.42 18.83
N ASN A 162 -15.87 -4.09 17.88
CA ASN A 162 -16.12 -5.53 17.93
C ASN A 162 -15.05 -6.34 17.17
N GLY A 163 -13.85 -5.78 16.98
CA GLY A 163 -12.72 -6.47 16.36
C GLY A 163 -12.87 -6.80 14.86
N ARG A 164 -13.85 -6.20 14.19
CA ARG A 164 -14.06 -6.36 12.74
C ARG A 164 -13.27 -5.31 11.97
N ARG A 165 -12.72 -5.67 10.82
CA ARG A 165 -12.11 -4.71 9.88
C ARG A 165 -13.12 -3.61 9.50
N GLN A 166 -12.65 -2.37 9.52
CA GLN A 166 -13.39 -1.22 9.01
C GLN A 166 -12.90 -0.88 7.60
N SER A 167 -13.65 -1.29 6.56
CA SER A 167 -13.33 -0.92 5.18
C SER A 167 -13.88 0.47 4.81
N ALA A 168 -13.42 1.04 3.70
CA ALA A 168 -13.97 2.29 3.17
C ALA A 168 -15.45 2.16 2.79
N ALA A 169 -15.90 0.97 2.38
CA ALA A 169 -17.31 0.73 2.12
C ALA A 169 -18.13 0.68 3.41
N ASP A 170 -17.62 0.03 4.47
CA ASP A 170 -18.28 -0.03 5.77
C ASP A 170 -18.44 1.36 6.39
N ALA A 171 -17.44 2.22 6.23
CA ALA A 171 -17.46 3.59 6.76
C ALA A 171 -18.30 4.55 5.90
N PHE A 172 -18.08 4.58 4.59
CA PHE A 172 -18.59 5.66 3.76
C PHE A 172 -19.75 5.31 2.86
N VAL A 173 -19.92 4.04 2.46
CA VAL A 173 -20.97 3.66 1.50
C VAL A 173 -22.15 3.03 2.21
N ARG A 174 -21.92 1.94 2.95
CA ARG A 174 -22.99 1.16 3.60
C ARG A 174 -23.89 1.99 4.51
N PRO A 175 -23.38 2.92 5.35
CA PRO A 175 -24.23 3.71 6.24
C PRO A 175 -25.18 4.66 5.50
N VAL A 176 -24.86 5.03 4.25
CA VAL A 176 -25.57 6.06 3.49
C VAL A 176 -26.29 5.50 2.26
N LEU A 177 -26.37 4.19 2.08
CA LEU A 177 -27.10 3.55 0.97
C LEU A 177 -28.60 3.89 0.94
N HIS A 178 -29.16 4.35 2.06
CA HIS A 178 -30.54 4.81 2.16
C HIS A 178 -30.77 6.16 1.43
N ARG A 179 -29.71 6.90 1.08
CA ARG A 179 -29.82 8.18 0.36
C ARG A 179 -30.31 7.95 -1.06
N LYS A 180 -31.49 8.49 -1.39
CA LYS A 180 -32.13 8.33 -2.71
C LYS A 180 -31.30 8.88 -3.88
N ASN A 181 -30.35 9.77 -3.61
CA ASN A 181 -29.49 10.41 -4.60
C ASN A 181 -28.12 9.74 -4.77
N LEU A 182 -27.84 8.63 -4.06
CA LEU A 182 -26.66 7.78 -4.24
C LEU A 182 -27.08 6.43 -4.83
N HIS A 183 -26.57 6.12 -6.01
CA HIS A 183 -26.79 4.84 -6.68
C HIS A 183 -25.47 4.06 -6.74
N VAL A 184 -25.45 2.86 -6.17
CA VAL A 184 -24.28 1.97 -6.23
C VAL A 184 -24.61 0.81 -7.16
N SER A 185 -23.79 0.61 -8.20
CA SER A 185 -23.93 -0.50 -9.14
C SER A 185 -22.69 -1.38 -9.06
N LEU A 186 -22.86 -2.57 -8.49
CA LEU A 186 -21.84 -3.61 -8.35
C LEU A 186 -21.77 -4.46 -9.61
N ASN A 187 -20.70 -5.24 -9.76
CA ASN A 187 -20.41 -6.06 -10.94
C ASN A 187 -20.54 -5.26 -12.24
N SER A 188 -20.11 -3.99 -12.20
CA SER A 188 -20.24 -3.01 -13.26
C SER A 188 -18.86 -2.51 -13.68
N HIS A 189 -18.34 -3.06 -14.77
CA HIS A 189 -16.97 -2.81 -15.23
C HIS A 189 -16.94 -1.68 -16.25
N VAL A 190 -16.39 -0.52 -15.87
CA VAL A 190 -16.17 0.60 -16.79
C VAL A 190 -15.12 0.22 -17.83
N LEU A 191 -15.44 0.43 -19.10
CA LEU A 191 -14.58 0.11 -20.24
C LEU A 191 -13.79 1.32 -20.74
N LYS A 192 -14.42 2.49 -20.76
CA LYS A 192 -13.79 3.77 -21.11
C LYS A 192 -14.63 4.97 -20.68
N VAL A 193 -13.97 6.12 -20.60
CA VAL A 193 -14.60 7.43 -20.47
C VAL A 193 -14.99 7.94 -21.86
N LEU A 194 -16.16 8.56 -21.93
CA LEU A 194 -16.64 9.23 -23.14
C LEU A 194 -16.18 10.69 -23.11
N ILE A 195 -15.21 11.03 -23.95
CA ILE A 195 -14.65 12.38 -24.03
C ILE A 195 -14.99 12.98 -25.39
N ASP A 196 -15.61 14.17 -25.39
CA ASP A 196 -15.87 14.91 -26.61
C ASP A 196 -14.56 15.44 -27.19
N ARG A 197 -14.26 15.10 -28.45
CA ARG A 197 -12.94 15.37 -29.05
C ARG A 197 -12.65 16.88 -29.20
N ARG A 198 -13.68 17.68 -29.42
CA ARG A 198 -13.58 19.11 -29.69
C ARG A 198 -13.48 19.91 -28.40
N THR A 199 -14.36 19.65 -27.44
CA THR A 199 -14.41 20.37 -26.16
C THR A 199 -13.51 19.76 -25.08
N LYS A 200 -12.98 18.55 -25.34
CA LYS A 200 -12.20 17.74 -24.40
C LYS A 200 -12.94 17.45 -23.08
N THR A 201 -14.27 17.55 -23.10
CA THR A 201 -15.12 17.35 -21.93
C THR A 201 -15.49 15.89 -21.76
N ALA A 202 -15.32 15.36 -20.54
CA ALA A 202 -15.86 14.06 -20.18
C ALA A 202 -17.38 14.14 -20.04
N THR A 203 -18.10 13.35 -20.82
CA THR A 203 -19.57 13.39 -20.91
C THR A 203 -20.25 12.18 -20.28
N GLY A 204 -19.49 11.17 -19.88
CA GLY A 204 -20.03 9.92 -19.37
C GLY A 204 -19.03 8.77 -19.45
N VAL A 205 -19.55 7.56 -19.28
CA VAL A 205 -18.76 6.33 -19.36
C VAL A 205 -19.52 5.23 -20.10
N LYS A 206 -18.76 4.33 -20.70
CA LYS A 206 -19.24 3.07 -21.26
C LYS A 206 -18.80 1.95 -20.33
N PHE A 207 -19.70 1.03 -19.98
CA PHE A 207 -19.43 -0.02 -19.00
C PHE A 207 -20.22 -1.30 -19.32
N ILE A 208 -19.79 -2.43 -18.78
CA ILE A 208 -20.55 -3.69 -18.77
C ILE A 208 -21.29 -3.76 -17.45
N ASP A 209 -22.61 -3.96 -17.48
CA ASP A 209 -23.43 -4.11 -16.28
C ASP A 209 -23.40 -5.53 -15.70
N LYS A 210 -24.08 -5.73 -14.57
CA LYS A 210 -24.17 -7.03 -13.88
C LYS A 210 -24.79 -8.16 -14.71
N LEU A 211 -25.48 -7.84 -15.82
CA LEU A 211 -26.08 -8.81 -16.74
C LEU A 211 -25.15 -9.10 -17.93
N GLY A 212 -23.94 -8.56 -17.94
CA GLY A 212 -23.01 -8.67 -19.06
C GLY A 212 -23.35 -7.74 -20.23
N GLN A 213 -24.31 -6.82 -20.07
CA GLN A 213 -24.73 -5.94 -21.15
C GLN A 213 -23.91 -4.66 -21.16
N GLN A 214 -23.51 -4.25 -22.35
CA GLN A 214 -22.80 -3.00 -22.55
C GLN A 214 -23.77 -1.81 -22.45
N ARG A 215 -23.54 -0.95 -21.47
CA ARG A 215 -24.32 0.26 -21.19
C ARG A 215 -23.50 1.52 -21.43
N THR A 216 -24.20 2.62 -21.63
CA THR A 216 -23.63 3.97 -21.66
C THR A 216 -24.43 4.84 -20.70
N ILE A 217 -23.74 5.60 -19.86
CA ILE A 217 -24.37 6.59 -18.97
C ILE A 217 -23.66 7.92 -19.09
N ARG A 218 -24.43 9.01 -19.09
CA ARG A 218 -23.92 10.38 -19.17
C ARG A 218 -23.83 11.01 -17.79
N ALA A 219 -22.79 11.83 -17.60
CA ALA A 219 -22.63 12.65 -16.40
C ALA A 219 -22.95 14.11 -16.76
N ARG A 220 -23.75 14.78 -15.93
CA ARG A 220 -24.11 16.20 -16.14
C ARG A 220 -23.00 17.17 -15.75
N ARG A 221 -22.14 16.77 -14.80
CA ARG A 221 -21.05 17.61 -14.30
C ARG A 221 -19.70 16.97 -14.57
N GLU A 222 -19.43 15.84 -13.93
CA GLU A 222 -18.07 15.30 -13.87
C GLU A 222 -18.04 13.77 -13.87
N VAL A 223 -16.93 13.21 -14.35
CA VAL A 223 -16.60 11.79 -14.25
C VAL A 223 -15.39 11.66 -13.35
N ILE A 224 -15.53 11.03 -12.17
CA ILE A 224 -14.45 10.86 -11.20
C ILE A 224 -13.89 9.44 -11.33
N LEU A 225 -12.61 9.34 -11.68
CA LEU A 225 -11.88 8.09 -11.73
C LEU A 225 -11.24 7.80 -10.36
N SER A 226 -11.74 6.75 -9.73
CA SER A 226 -11.18 6.18 -8.49
C SER A 226 -10.95 4.68 -8.68
N ALA A 227 -10.34 4.30 -9.81
CA ALA A 227 -10.06 2.91 -10.15
C ALA A 227 -8.72 2.43 -9.57
N GLY A 228 -7.99 3.30 -8.86
CA GLY A 228 -6.69 3.03 -8.25
C GLY A 228 -5.53 3.13 -9.25
N THR A 229 -4.31 3.00 -8.73
CA THR A 229 -3.04 3.25 -9.46
C THR A 229 -2.88 2.41 -10.74
N ILE A 230 -3.45 1.21 -10.80
CA ILE A 230 -3.27 0.32 -11.95
C ILE A 230 -4.35 0.54 -13.01
N ALA A 231 -5.63 0.52 -12.63
CA ALA A 231 -6.72 0.59 -13.59
C ALA A 231 -6.99 2.02 -14.10
N THR A 232 -6.70 3.06 -13.31
CA THR A 232 -6.90 4.46 -13.73
C THR A 232 -6.10 4.82 -15.00
N PRO A 233 -4.77 4.59 -15.07
CA PRO A 233 -4.02 4.91 -16.29
C PRO A 233 -4.46 4.07 -17.49
N GLN A 234 -4.82 2.79 -17.28
CA GLN A 234 -5.40 1.95 -18.33
C GLN A 234 -6.68 2.58 -18.90
N LEU A 235 -7.60 2.99 -18.02
CA LEU A 235 -8.88 3.56 -18.41
C LEU A 235 -8.73 4.88 -19.14
N LEU A 236 -7.78 5.73 -18.72
CA LEU A 236 -7.42 6.97 -19.41
C LEU A 236 -6.86 6.68 -20.81
N MET A 237 -5.91 5.75 -20.93
CA MET A 237 -5.31 5.38 -22.23
C MET A 237 -6.36 4.82 -23.20
N LEU A 238 -7.23 3.90 -22.74
CA LEU A 238 -8.36 3.37 -23.52
C LEU A 238 -9.38 4.45 -23.93
N SER A 239 -9.36 5.60 -23.25
CA SER A 239 -10.19 6.77 -23.55
C SER A 239 -9.49 7.79 -24.46
N GLY A 240 -8.28 7.48 -24.94
CA GLY A 240 -7.47 8.33 -25.81
C GLY A 240 -6.60 9.36 -25.07
N VAL A 241 -6.41 9.21 -23.76
CA VAL A 241 -5.57 10.10 -22.95
C VAL A 241 -4.35 9.34 -22.43
N GLY A 242 -3.17 9.70 -22.91
CA GLY A 242 -1.92 9.05 -22.51
C GLY A 242 -0.82 9.23 -23.56
N PRO A 243 0.31 8.53 -23.41
CA PRO A 243 1.46 8.74 -24.29
C PRO A 243 1.10 8.47 -25.74
N LYS A 244 1.31 9.45 -26.62
CA LYS A 244 0.91 9.38 -28.03
C LYS A 244 1.41 8.12 -28.73
N GLU A 245 2.65 7.72 -28.51
CA GLU A 245 3.23 6.53 -29.12
C GLU A 245 2.58 5.24 -28.62
N GLU A 246 2.21 5.19 -27.33
CA GLU A 246 1.51 4.03 -26.77
C GLU A 246 0.10 3.92 -27.36
N LEU A 247 -0.64 5.02 -27.46
CA LEU A 247 -1.98 5.02 -28.04
C LEU A 247 -1.96 4.62 -29.53
N ALA A 248 -0.98 5.13 -30.29
CA ALA A 248 -0.82 4.79 -31.69
C ALA A 248 -0.53 3.30 -31.93
N ARG A 249 0.22 2.63 -31.04
CA ARG A 249 0.50 1.17 -31.14
C ARG A 249 -0.76 0.29 -31.03
N HIS A 250 -1.82 0.81 -30.41
CA HIS A 250 -3.07 0.09 -30.18
C HIS A 250 -4.24 0.67 -31.00
N ASP A 251 -3.95 1.50 -32.01
CA ASP A 251 -4.94 2.17 -32.85
C ASP A 251 -5.98 3.00 -32.07
N ILE A 252 -5.57 3.56 -30.93
CA ILE A 252 -6.44 4.39 -30.09
C ILE A 252 -6.30 5.86 -30.51
N PRO A 253 -7.42 6.52 -30.89
CA PRO A 253 -7.37 7.92 -31.29
C PRO A 253 -6.93 8.85 -30.15
N LEU A 254 -5.91 9.66 -30.41
CA LEU A 254 -5.36 10.62 -29.46
C LEU A 254 -6.38 11.73 -29.14
N ILE A 255 -6.66 11.91 -27.84
CA ILE A 255 -7.40 13.04 -27.27
C ILE A 255 -6.44 14.01 -26.60
N ALA A 256 -5.50 13.50 -25.80
CA ALA A 256 -4.49 14.29 -25.13
C ALA A 256 -3.23 13.45 -24.92
N ASP A 257 -2.09 14.03 -25.27
CA ASP A 257 -0.78 13.43 -25.07
C ASP A 257 -0.28 13.81 -23.68
N LEU A 258 -0.18 12.82 -22.79
CA LEU A 258 0.19 13.01 -21.39
C LEU A 258 0.97 11.80 -20.88
N PRO A 259 1.80 11.95 -19.82
CA PRO A 259 2.60 10.87 -19.24
C PRO A 259 1.77 9.89 -18.39
N VAL A 260 0.55 9.56 -18.82
CA VAL A 260 -0.33 8.61 -18.15
C VAL A 260 0.34 7.25 -18.04
N GLY A 261 0.34 6.68 -16.83
CA GLY A 261 0.91 5.38 -16.55
C GLY A 261 2.39 5.42 -16.17
N GLU A 262 3.11 6.52 -16.37
CA GLU A 262 4.51 6.67 -15.94
C GLU A 262 4.62 6.95 -14.42
N ASN A 263 5.83 6.97 -13.88
CA ASN A 263 6.08 7.27 -12.47
C ASN A 263 5.37 6.32 -11.49
N LEU A 264 5.20 5.04 -11.85
CA LEU A 264 4.75 4.02 -10.89
C LEU A 264 5.83 3.83 -9.83
N HIS A 265 5.47 4.00 -8.57
CA HIS A 265 6.35 3.71 -7.43
C HIS A 265 5.54 3.17 -6.27
N GLY A 266 6.16 2.30 -5.48
CA GLY A 266 5.54 1.67 -4.33
C GLY A 266 6.61 1.15 -3.38
N HIS A 267 6.23 0.94 -2.12
CA HIS A 267 7.18 0.47 -1.10
C HIS A 267 7.59 -0.97 -1.37
N THR A 268 8.89 -1.22 -1.29
CA THR A 268 9.47 -2.55 -1.50
C THR A 268 9.99 -3.10 -0.19
N GLY A 269 9.49 -4.28 0.19
CA GLY A 269 9.92 -5.03 1.36
C GLY A 269 10.81 -6.23 1.00
N VAL A 270 11.42 -6.82 2.03
CA VAL A 270 12.18 -8.08 1.90
C VAL A 270 11.73 -9.08 2.97
N TYR A 271 11.38 -10.29 2.56
CA TYR A 271 11.00 -11.37 3.47
C TYR A 271 12.17 -12.24 3.91
N GLY A 272 11.93 -13.08 4.92
CA GLY A 272 12.82 -14.15 5.36
C GLY A 272 13.60 -13.85 6.62
N LEU A 273 13.63 -12.60 7.10
CA LEU A 273 14.24 -12.29 8.39
C LEU A 273 13.28 -12.72 9.50
N THR A 274 13.46 -13.95 9.96
CA THR A 274 12.51 -14.66 10.82
C THR A 274 13.19 -15.20 12.06
N TRP A 275 12.51 -15.11 13.20
CA TRP A 275 12.94 -15.70 14.47
C TRP A 275 11.86 -16.64 15.00
N THR A 276 12.26 -17.80 15.50
CA THR A 276 11.39 -18.67 16.31
C THR A 276 11.53 -18.29 17.78
N VAL A 277 10.47 -18.44 18.56
CA VAL A 277 10.44 -18.13 20.00
C VAL A 277 9.88 -19.33 20.76
N ARG A 278 10.20 -19.45 22.06
CA ARG A 278 9.73 -20.57 22.90
C ARG A 278 8.45 -20.24 23.66
N ASP A 279 8.34 -19.00 24.14
CA ASP A 279 7.35 -18.61 25.15
C ASP A 279 6.25 -17.70 24.60
N PHE A 280 5.90 -17.83 23.32
CA PHE A 280 4.93 -16.94 22.67
C PHE A 280 3.61 -17.64 22.41
N SER A 281 2.50 -16.95 22.72
CA SER A 281 1.14 -17.49 22.61
C SER A 281 0.28 -16.76 21.56
N GLY A 282 0.88 -16.21 20.50
CA GLY A 282 0.19 -15.48 19.43
C GLY A 282 -0.76 -16.35 18.60
N PHE A 283 -1.79 -15.77 18.00
CA PHE A 283 -2.64 -16.49 17.03
C PHE A 283 -1.79 -16.97 15.85
N ASN A 284 -1.70 -18.29 15.67
CA ASN A 284 -1.13 -18.94 14.51
C ASN A 284 -2.27 -19.62 13.75
N PHE A 285 -2.59 -19.11 12.57
CA PHE A 285 -3.73 -19.55 11.77
C PHE A 285 -3.77 -21.08 11.58
N PHE A 286 -2.64 -21.71 11.21
CA PHE A 286 -2.60 -23.14 10.94
C PHE A 286 -2.70 -23.97 12.23
N ARG A 287 -1.99 -23.58 13.28
CA ARG A 287 -2.03 -24.27 14.57
C ARG A 287 -3.43 -24.14 15.19
N ASP A 288 -3.98 -22.94 15.26
CA ASP A 288 -5.18 -22.67 16.04
C ASP A 288 -6.46 -23.16 15.34
N ILE A 289 -6.51 -23.14 14.00
CA ILE A 289 -7.61 -23.78 13.27
C ILE A 289 -7.51 -25.31 13.36
N ALA A 290 -6.31 -25.87 13.21
CA ALA A 290 -6.15 -27.33 13.22
C ALA A 290 -6.35 -27.94 14.61
N PHE A 291 -5.90 -27.26 15.66
CA PHE A 291 -5.85 -27.82 17.03
C PHE A 291 -6.85 -27.18 18.01
N ASN A 292 -7.41 -26.00 17.71
CA ASN A 292 -8.38 -25.29 18.58
C ASN A 292 -9.67 -24.82 17.85
N PRO A 293 -10.35 -25.69 17.07
CA PRO A 293 -11.45 -25.28 16.18
C PRO A 293 -12.66 -24.68 16.91
N LEU A 294 -12.94 -25.11 18.15
CA LEU A 294 -14.06 -24.61 18.95
C LEU A 294 -13.81 -23.19 19.49
N GLU A 295 -12.58 -22.89 19.92
CA GLU A 295 -12.20 -21.54 20.36
C GLU A 295 -12.15 -20.58 19.17
N PHE A 296 -11.67 -21.06 18.01
CA PHE A 296 -11.78 -20.34 16.75
C PHE A 296 -13.24 -20.04 16.39
N LEU A 297 -14.14 -21.03 16.49
CA LEU A 297 -15.56 -20.84 16.19
C LEU A 297 -16.24 -19.87 17.17
N ARG A 298 -15.91 -19.94 18.47
CA ARG A 298 -16.39 -19.01 19.50
C ARG A 298 -15.96 -17.58 19.21
N TRP A 299 -14.70 -17.37 18.84
CA TRP A 299 -14.21 -16.07 18.40
C TRP A 299 -14.94 -15.59 17.14
N PHE A 300 -15.08 -16.46 16.13
CA PHE A 300 -15.72 -16.14 14.86
C PHE A 300 -17.19 -15.69 15.04
N ILE A 301 -17.93 -16.35 15.93
CA ILE A 301 -19.34 -16.04 16.21
C ILE A 301 -19.48 -14.81 17.12
N SER A 302 -18.65 -14.69 18.16
CA SER A 302 -18.82 -13.66 19.18
C SER A 302 -18.19 -12.32 18.83
N GLY A 303 -17.19 -12.28 17.93
CA GLY A 303 -16.38 -11.09 17.67
C GLY A 303 -15.58 -10.60 18.89
N LYS A 304 -15.61 -11.34 20.01
CA LYS A 304 -14.89 -10.99 21.24
C LYS A 304 -13.51 -11.63 21.22
N GLU A 305 -12.50 -10.81 21.47
CA GLU A 305 -11.05 -11.07 21.56
C GLU A 305 -10.70 -12.55 21.75
N TYR A 306 -10.10 -13.18 20.73
CA TYR A 306 -9.41 -14.47 20.90
C TYR A 306 -8.15 -14.23 21.73
N ASN A 307 -8.29 -14.16 23.05
CA ASN A 307 -7.19 -14.06 24.04
C ASN A 307 -5.97 -13.22 23.58
N THR A 308 -6.22 -12.11 22.86
CA THR A 308 -5.19 -11.27 22.22
C THR A 308 -4.44 -10.42 23.24
N LYS A 309 -5.00 -10.28 24.45
CA LYS A 309 -4.40 -9.52 25.55
C LYS A 309 -3.14 -10.15 26.15
N ARG A 310 -2.84 -11.43 25.89
CA ARG A 310 -1.55 -12.01 26.34
C ARG A 310 -0.40 -11.84 25.34
N THR A 311 -0.69 -11.40 24.11
CA THR A 311 0.22 -11.58 22.96
C THR A 311 0.80 -10.30 22.38
N SER A 312 0.13 -9.16 22.53
CA SER A 312 0.72 -7.85 22.26
C SER A 312 1.51 -7.35 23.48
N LEU A 313 0.89 -7.39 24.68
CA LEU A 313 1.44 -6.83 25.91
C LEU A 313 2.86 -7.29 26.29
N THR A 314 3.19 -8.58 26.17
CA THR A 314 4.52 -9.10 26.58
C THR A 314 5.67 -8.71 25.64
N LEU A 315 5.39 -8.43 24.36
CA LEU A 315 6.40 -7.99 23.39
C LEU A 315 6.32 -6.50 23.09
N ASP A 316 5.19 -5.84 23.32
CA ASP A 316 5.11 -4.39 23.45
C ASP A 316 5.96 -3.94 24.63
N GLU A 317 5.97 -4.68 25.75
CA GLU A 317 6.93 -4.49 26.85
C GLU A 317 8.39 -4.67 26.38
N ALA A 318 8.69 -5.67 25.53
CA ALA A 318 10.03 -5.87 24.98
C ALA A 318 10.45 -4.75 24.00
N ALA A 319 9.52 -4.25 23.18
CA ALA A 319 9.73 -3.11 22.28
C ALA A 319 9.82 -1.78 23.05
N LEU A 320 9.09 -1.65 24.17
CA LEU A 320 9.13 -0.53 25.10
C LEU A 320 10.42 -0.55 25.94
N GLU A 321 10.93 -1.72 26.34
CA GLU A 321 12.25 -1.88 26.97
C GLU A 321 13.39 -1.62 25.98
N ALA A 322 13.24 -2.03 24.71
CA ALA A 322 14.14 -1.63 23.64
C ALA A 322 14.11 -0.10 23.42
N ARG A 323 12.94 0.54 23.57
CA ARG A 323 12.76 2.00 23.55
C ARG A 323 13.44 2.69 24.74
N ILE A 324 13.36 2.12 25.95
CA ILE A 324 14.01 2.66 27.17
C ILE A 324 15.54 2.49 27.12
N SER A 325 16.03 1.33 26.68
CA SER A 325 17.47 1.03 26.61
C SER A 325 18.21 1.73 25.47
N SER A 326 17.53 2.03 24.35
CA SER A 326 18.13 2.75 23.21
C SER A 326 18.13 4.28 23.35
N CYS A 327 17.39 4.85 24.32
CA CYS A 327 17.21 6.29 24.43
C CYS A 327 18.35 7.10 25.09
N PRO A 328 19.23 6.61 25.99
CA PRO A 328 20.23 7.50 26.60
C PRO A 328 21.49 7.75 25.75
N ARG A 329 21.75 7.01 24.66
CA ARG A 329 23.09 7.01 24.01
C ARG A 329 23.14 6.89 22.48
N LEU A 330 22.08 7.19 21.74
CA LEU A 330 22.11 7.19 20.27
C LEU A 330 22.84 8.37 19.61
N LYS A 331 23.55 9.23 20.37
CA LYS A 331 24.48 10.22 19.79
C LYS A 331 25.77 9.62 19.22
N ASN A 332 26.15 8.39 19.60
CA ASN A 332 27.44 7.80 19.23
C ASN A 332 27.39 6.60 18.26
N ALA A 333 26.21 6.13 17.85
CA ALA A 333 26.07 5.06 16.85
C ALA A 333 26.31 5.54 15.40
N SER A 334 26.18 6.85 15.15
CA SER A 334 26.50 7.49 13.86
C SER A 334 27.99 7.36 13.46
N ASN A 335 28.87 7.04 14.41
CA ASN A 335 30.32 7.04 14.18
C ASN A 335 30.93 5.71 13.67
N ARG A 336 30.14 4.63 13.55
CA ARG A 336 30.62 3.34 13.00
C ARG A 336 30.30 3.14 11.52
N CYS A 337 29.14 3.61 11.04
CA CYS A 337 28.80 3.57 9.61
C CYS A 337 29.54 4.63 8.76
N THR A 338 30.02 5.72 9.38
CA THR A 338 30.75 6.83 8.73
C THR A 338 32.18 6.49 8.29
N LYS A 339 32.71 5.27 8.52
CA LYS A 339 34.09 4.90 8.18
C LYS A 339 34.25 4.18 6.83
N ASN A 340 33.16 3.77 6.17
CA ASN A 340 33.26 3.17 4.83
C ASN A 340 33.41 4.26 3.75
N LYS A 341 34.66 4.53 3.36
CA LYS A 341 35.01 5.56 2.35
C LYS A 341 34.35 5.33 0.98
N ALA A 342 34.02 4.10 0.60
CA ALA A 342 33.34 3.80 -0.67
C ALA A 342 31.83 4.11 -0.59
N PHE A 343 31.19 3.73 0.52
CA PHE A 343 29.78 4.06 0.80
C PHE A 343 29.56 5.57 0.95
N ASN A 344 30.46 6.27 1.65
CA ASN A 344 30.39 7.73 1.77
C ASN A 344 30.61 8.46 0.44
N ARG A 345 31.44 7.93 -0.46
CA ARG A 345 31.60 8.48 -1.82
C ARG A 345 30.34 8.26 -2.67
N LEU A 346 29.71 7.09 -2.56
CA LEU A 346 28.43 6.80 -3.23
C LEU A 346 27.31 7.72 -2.70
N LEU A 347 27.14 7.82 -1.38
CA LEU A 347 26.17 8.73 -0.76
C LEU A 347 26.45 10.20 -1.08
N SER A 348 27.70 10.65 -1.00
CA SER A 348 28.06 12.05 -1.32
C SER A 348 27.86 12.37 -2.80
N ALA A 349 28.11 11.42 -3.70
CA ALA A 349 27.79 11.56 -5.13
C ALA A 349 26.27 11.56 -5.39
N VAL A 350 25.51 10.76 -4.62
CA VAL A 350 24.03 10.75 -4.63
C VAL A 350 23.49 12.11 -4.18
N TYR A 351 23.99 12.66 -3.07
CA TYR A 351 23.62 13.99 -2.57
C TYR A 351 24.09 15.14 -3.47
N ALA A 352 25.24 14.99 -4.15
CA ALA A 352 25.78 16.03 -5.04
C ALA A 352 25.08 16.09 -6.41
N SER A 353 24.42 15.02 -6.85
CA SER A 353 23.73 14.96 -8.14
C SER A 353 22.32 15.57 -8.14
N GLU A 354 21.77 15.89 -6.96
CA GLU A 354 20.41 16.41 -6.82
C GLU A 354 20.39 17.93 -6.58
N LYS A 355 20.29 18.68 -7.69
CA LYS A 355 19.86 20.09 -7.67
C LYS A 355 18.36 20.27 -7.35
N LEU A 356 17.65 19.23 -6.89
CA LEU A 356 16.24 19.29 -6.48
C LEU A 356 16.01 18.55 -5.16
N GLN A 357 15.97 19.30 -4.06
CA GLN A 357 15.12 19.08 -2.87
C GLN A 357 14.99 17.66 -2.28
N GLN A 358 16.05 17.11 -1.71
CA GLN A 358 15.94 16.27 -0.49
C GLN A 358 16.66 16.93 0.69
N ARG A 359 16.41 18.23 0.89
CA ARG A 359 16.95 18.99 2.04
C ARG A 359 16.30 18.49 3.34
N GLY A 360 16.95 17.54 4.01
CA GLY A 360 16.82 17.34 5.45
C GLY A 360 16.14 16.05 5.93
N ILE A 361 15.76 15.11 5.07
CA ILE A 361 15.16 13.83 5.46
C ILE A 361 16.26 12.88 6.00
N PRO A 362 16.24 12.46 7.28
CA PRO A 362 17.25 11.57 7.84
C PRO A 362 17.20 10.19 7.17
N ILE A 363 18.36 9.56 7.03
CA ILE A 363 18.50 8.20 6.47
C ILE A 363 17.61 7.21 7.24
N GLU A 364 17.42 7.42 8.54
CA GLU A 364 16.56 6.60 9.41
C GLU A 364 15.08 6.61 9.00
N SER A 365 14.64 7.58 8.19
CA SER A 365 13.26 7.68 7.69
C SER A 365 13.07 7.06 6.30
N LEU A 366 14.10 6.44 5.72
CA LEU A 366 14.03 5.75 4.43
C LEU A 366 13.58 4.29 4.55
N CYS A 367 13.73 3.70 5.74
CA CYS A 367 13.39 2.31 6.04
C CYS A 367 12.28 2.21 7.09
N HIS A 368 11.32 1.32 6.88
CA HIS A 368 10.36 0.90 7.91
C HIS A 368 10.50 -0.60 8.18
N ASN A 369 10.64 -0.99 9.45
CA ASN A 369 10.69 -2.39 9.85
C ASN A 369 9.37 -2.79 10.51
N PHE A 370 8.57 -3.62 9.85
CA PHE A 370 7.35 -4.17 10.44
C PHE A 370 7.62 -5.56 11.02
N ALA A 371 7.36 -5.74 12.31
CA ALA A 371 7.38 -7.05 12.95
C ALA A 371 6.00 -7.72 12.79
N TYR A 372 5.96 -8.84 12.09
CA TYR A 372 4.78 -9.69 11.93
C TYR A 372 4.91 -10.93 12.80
N TYR A 373 3.97 -11.13 13.71
CA TYR A 373 3.93 -12.28 14.61
C TYR A 373 3.13 -13.44 13.98
N ASN A 374 3.68 -14.66 14.05
CA ASN A 374 3.06 -15.90 13.57
C ASN A 374 2.52 -15.87 12.13
N CYS A 375 3.05 -14.95 11.30
CA CYS A 375 2.59 -14.71 9.93
C CYS A 375 3.49 -15.41 8.89
N PHE A 376 3.66 -16.73 9.03
CA PHE A 376 4.53 -17.51 8.14
C PHE A 376 3.89 -17.83 6.79
N GLU A 377 2.58 -17.62 6.63
CA GLU A 377 1.83 -17.87 5.40
C GLU A 377 2.36 -17.03 4.21
N HIS A 378 2.78 -15.79 4.45
CA HIS A 378 3.38 -14.96 3.39
C HIS A 378 4.73 -15.51 2.89
N GLN A 379 5.41 -16.34 3.69
CA GLN A 379 6.67 -17.01 3.34
C GLN A 379 6.45 -18.39 2.70
N THR A 380 5.28 -19.02 2.89
CA THR A 380 4.95 -20.38 2.42
C THR A 380 3.77 -20.44 1.43
N GLY A 381 3.24 -19.29 1.01
CA GLY A 381 2.05 -19.22 0.14
C GLY A 381 2.22 -19.80 -1.27
N LYS A 382 1.09 -20.03 -1.95
CA LYS A 382 0.93 -20.77 -3.24
C LYS A 382 1.75 -20.30 -4.46
N ASN A 383 2.48 -19.19 -4.40
CA ASN A 383 3.27 -18.64 -5.53
C ASN A 383 4.79 -18.61 -5.24
N ARG A 384 5.21 -19.30 -4.17
CA ARG A 384 6.62 -19.46 -3.83
C ARG A 384 7.16 -20.65 -4.61
N SER A 385 8.38 -20.53 -5.13
CA SER A 385 9.08 -21.69 -5.69
C SER A 385 9.12 -22.83 -4.68
N ALA A 386 9.12 -24.07 -5.17
CA ALA A 386 9.22 -25.26 -4.32
C ALA A 386 10.41 -25.18 -3.35
N GLN A 387 11.48 -24.49 -3.74
CA GLN A 387 12.66 -24.21 -2.94
C GLN A 387 12.36 -23.29 -1.74
N ILE A 388 11.72 -22.14 -1.97
CA ILE A 388 11.30 -21.25 -0.86
C ILE A 388 10.33 -21.98 0.08
N TYR A 389 9.35 -22.68 -0.48
CA TYR A 389 8.38 -23.42 0.32
C TYR A 389 9.08 -24.43 1.25
N ARG A 390 10.03 -25.22 0.74
CA ARG A 390 10.80 -26.18 1.54
C ARG A 390 11.60 -25.50 2.66
N ILE A 391 12.15 -24.31 2.42
CA ILE A 391 12.94 -23.57 3.41
C ILE A 391 12.05 -23.11 4.58
N PHE A 392 10.89 -22.54 4.30
CA PHE A 392 10.05 -21.93 5.34
C PHE A 392 8.92 -22.84 5.88
N LYS A 393 8.62 -23.98 5.23
CA LYS A 393 7.64 -24.98 5.71
C LYS A 393 7.85 -25.39 7.18
N PRO A 394 9.08 -25.55 7.71
CA PRO A 394 9.28 -25.88 9.13
C PRO A 394 8.74 -24.84 10.11
N LEU A 395 8.48 -23.61 9.67
CA LEU A 395 7.94 -22.53 10.51
C LEU A 395 6.42 -22.57 10.65
N THR A 396 5.70 -23.29 9.77
CA THR A 396 4.22 -23.26 9.69
C THR A 396 3.52 -23.45 11.03
N PHE A 397 4.05 -24.33 11.89
CA PHE A 397 3.48 -24.67 13.20
C PHE A 397 4.29 -24.15 14.39
N ARG A 398 5.32 -23.33 14.14
CA ARG A 398 6.13 -22.74 15.20
C ARG A 398 5.58 -21.36 15.55
N ASP A 399 5.87 -20.92 16.76
CA ASP A 399 5.70 -19.54 17.16
C ASP A 399 6.96 -18.74 16.82
N GLY A 400 6.76 -17.48 16.42
CA GLY A 400 7.85 -16.61 16.04
C GLY A 400 7.38 -15.30 15.43
N PHE A 401 8.37 -14.52 14.98
CA PHE A 401 8.11 -13.25 14.32
C PHE A 401 9.01 -13.08 13.10
N THR A 402 8.53 -12.33 12.12
CA THR A 402 9.29 -11.91 10.95
C THR A 402 9.41 -10.40 10.98
N ILE A 403 10.61 -9.86 10.84
CA ILE A 403 10.78 -8.43 10.60
C ILE A 403 10.91 -8.23 9.09
N VAL A 404 9.98 -7.49 8.50
CA VAL A 404 10.03 -7.13 7.08
C VAL A 404 10.61 -5.71 6.98
N PRO A 405 11.88 -5.56 6.55
CA PRO A 405 12.44 -4.27 6.18
C PRO A 405 11.82 -3.76 4.88
N ASN A 406 11.41 -2.49 4.87
CA ASN A 406 10.75 -1.84 3.73
C ASN A 406 11.45 -0.55 3.35
N LEU A 407 11.78 -0.40 2.07
CA LEU A 407 12.24 0.84 1.49
C LEU A 407 11.02 1.72 1.17
N LEU A 408 10.91 2.85 1.87
CA LEU A 408 9.78 3.78 1.77
C LEU A 408 9.92 4.77 0.61
N ARG A 409 11.16 5.16 0.25
CA ARG A 409 11.41 6.15 -0.79
C ARG A 409 12.32 5.58 -1.88
N PRO A 410 11.87 4.56 -2.63
CA PRO A 410 12.65 4.03 -3.74
C PRO A 410 12.86 5.09 -4.82
N ARG A 411 14.02 5.07 -5.47
CA ARG A 411 14.34 5.87 -6.67
C ARG A 411 13.83 5.20 -7.94
N SER A 412 13.79 3.87 -7.97
CA SER A 412 13.24 3.14 -9.10
C SER A 412 11.81 3.60 -9.43
N ARG A 413 11.54 3.79 -10.72
CA ARG A 413 10.22 4.13 -11.26
C ARG A 413 9.80 3.11 -12.31
N GLY A 414 8.63 2.56 -12.12
CA GLY A 414 7.94 1.70 -13.06
C GLY A 414 6.99 2.48 -13.97
N ARG A 415 6.18 1.73 -14.72
CA ARG A 415 5.06 2.24 -15.51
C ARG A 415 3.96 1.21 -15.73
N VAL A 416 2.78 1.69 -16.08
CA VAL A 416 1.62 0.90 -16.52
C VAL A 416 1.28 1.31 -17.95
N THR A 417 1.31 0.35 -18.89
CA THR A 417 0.96 0.57 -20.30
C THR A 417 -0.14 -0.38 -20.75
N LEU A 418 -0.65 -0.21 -21.97
CA LEU A 418 -1.68 -1.10 -22.50
C LEU A 418 -1.05 -2.41 -22.99
N ARG A 419 -1.80 -3.51 -22.82
CA ARG A 419 -1.48 -4.79 -23.45
C ARG A 419 -2.10 -4.88 -24.84
N SER A 420 -3.33 -4.39 -24.95
CA SER A 420 -4.13 -4.30 -26.17
C SER A 420 -5.12 -3.15 -26.02
N ALA A 421 -5.93 -2.91 -27.06
CA ALA A 421 -7.08 -2.01 -27.00
C ALA A 421 -8.33 -2.64 -26.35
N ASP A 422 -8.29 -3.92 -25.95
CA ASP A 422 -9.41 -4.56 -25.24
C ASP A 422 -9.43 -4.08 -23.77
N PRO A 423 -10.50 -3.40 -23.33
CA PRO A 423 -10.63 -2.95 -21.94
C PRO A 423 -10.68 -4.09 -20.90
N LEU A 424 -10.94 -5.33 -21.31
CA LEU A 424 -10.99 -6.49 -20.41
C LEU A 424 -9.62 -7.15 -20.23
N ASP A 425 -8.66 -6.86 -21.11
CA ASP A 425 -7.29 -7.33 -20.95
C ASP A 425 -6.62 -6.64 -19.77
N GLN A 426 -5.81 -7.38 -19.01
CA GLN A 426 -4.99 -6.77 -17.97
C GLN A 426 -3.91 -5.86 -18.59
N PRO A 427 -3.61 -4.70 -17.96
CA PRO A 427 -2.57 -3.82 -18.46
C PRO A 427 -1.18 -4.47 -18.31
N ARG A 428 -0.19 -3.89 -18.99
CA ARG A 428 1.21 -4.24 -18.79
C ARG A 428 1.76 -3.44 -17.61
N ILE A 429 2.16 -4.11 -16.55
CA ILE A 429 2.74 -3.48 -15.35
C ILE A 429 4.24 -3.77 -15.33
N ILE A 430 5.07 -2.72 -15.35
CA ILE A 430 6.53 -2.78 -15.26
C ILE A 430 6.93 -2.07 -13.98
N THR A 431 7.54 -2.78 -13.04
CA THR A 431 7.72 -2.25 -11.68
C THR A 431 9.09 -1.60 -11.51
N ASN A 432 10.11 -2.09 -12.23
CA ASN A 432 11.50 -1.68 -12.12
C ASN A 432 12.07 -1.74 -10.70
N VAL A 433 11.48 -2.53 -9.80
CA VAL A 433 11.95 -2.65 -8.40
C VAL A 433 13.44 -3.04 -8.40
N PHE A 434 14.23 -2.32 -7.59
CA PHE A 434 15.68 -2.51 -7.47
C PHE A 434 16.49 -2.32 -8.76
N ARG A 435 15.94 -1.57 -9.73
CA ARG A 435 16.67 -1.17 -10.94
C ARG A 435 17.72 -0.10 -10.64
N ASP A 436 17.40 0.87 -9.79
CA ASP A 436 18.38 1.83 -9.29
C ASP A 436 19.25 1.14 -8.22
N PRO A 437 20.59 1.10 -8.39
CA PRO A 437 21.47 0.44 -7.42
C PRO A 437 21.42 1.07 -6.03
N VAL A 438 21.01 2.33 -5.90
CA VAL A 438 20.85 3.00 -4.60
C VAL A 438 19.73 2.33 -3.78
N ASP A 439 18.66 1.86 -4.41
CA ASP A 439 17.55 1.21 -3.69
C ASP A 439 18.01 -0.08 -2.99
N VAL A 440 18.85 -0.86 -3.67
CA VAL A 440 19.43 -2.09 -3.13
C VAL A 440 20.47 -1.77 -2.07
N ALA A 441 21.31 -0.76 -2.33
CA ALA A 441 22.28 -0.30 -1.36
C ALA A 441 21.60 0.15 -0.07
N LEU A 442 20.50 0.91 -0.12
CA LEU A 442 19.74 1.29 1.08
C LEU A 442 19.09 0.10 1.78
N THR A 443 18.51 -0.82 1.02
CA THR A 443 17.86 -2.02 1.59
C THR A 443 18.86 -2.93 2.32
N VAL A 444 20.07 -3.07 1.77
CA VAL A 444 21.09 -4.03 2.21
C VAL A 444 22.16 -3.38 3.09
N GLN A 445 22.83 -2.36 2.54
CA GLN A 445 23.96 -1.68 3.15
C GLN A 445 23.52 -0.49 4.04
N GLY A 446 22.41 0.16 3.68
CA GLY A 446 21.91 1.41 4.27
C GLY A 446 20.79 1.21 5.28
N GLU A 447 21.00 0.29 6.22
CA GLU A 447 20.26 0.17 7.48
C GLU A 447 18.97 -0.69 7.48
N CYS A 448 18.25 -0.96 6.37
CA CYS A 448 16.97 -1.69 6.52
C CYS A 448 17.16 -3.14 7.05
N ILE A 449 17.87 -4.00 6.32
CA ILE A 449 18.13 -5.40 6.72
C ILE A 449 19.00 -5.47 7.99
N LYS A 450 20.07 -4.68 8.05
CA LYS A 450 20.99 -4.68 9.19
C LYS A 450 20.28 -4.28 10.49
N LYS A 451 19.39 -3.28 10.44
CA LYS A 451 18.60 -2.86 11.61
C LYS A 451 17.58 -3.91 12.00
N ALA A 452 16.91 -4.56 11.05
CA ALA A 452 16.02 -5.68 11.35
C ALA A 452 16.74 -6.80 12.10
N LEU A 453 17.96 -7.16 11.68
CA LEU A 453 18.79 -8.15 12.35
C LEU A 453 19.22 -7.69 13.75
N GLU A 454 19.59 -6.42 13.92
CA GLU A 454 19.90 -5.84 15.23
C GLU A 454 18.70 -5.94 16.17
N ILE A 455 17.51 -5.53 15.70
CA ILE A 455 16.26 -5.52 16.47
C ILE A 455 15.88 -6.94 16.90
N GLY A 456 15.76 -7.88 15.96
CA GLY A 456 15.31 -9.24 16.27
C GLY A 456 16.30 -10.03 17.15
N ASN A 457 17.55 -9.56 17.25
CA ASN A 457 18.57 -10.14 18.12
C ASN A 457 18.85 -9.31 19.38
N THR A 458 17.99 -8.36 19.77
CA THR A 458 18.12 -7.64 21.04
C THR A 458 17.95 -8.57 22.25
N GLU A 459 18.43 -8.14 23.42
CA GLU A 459 18.26 -8.90 24.67
C GLU A 459 16.78 -9.14 25.00
N ALA A 460 15.92 -8.16 24.74
CA ALA A 460 14.49 -8.25 24.99
C ALA A 460 13.86 -9.45 24.27
N TYR A 461 14.12 -9.61 22.96
CA TYR A 461 13.66 -10.80 22.23
C TYR A 461 14.35 -12.09 22.70
N ARG A 462 15.65 -12.05 23.03
CA ARG A 462 16.38 -13.25 23.52
C ARG A 462 15.85 -13.79 24.84
N ARG A 463 15.34 -12.93 25.74
CA ARG A 463 14.70 -13.36 27.00
C ARG A 463 13.49 -14.27 26.77
N HIS A 464 12.77 -14.07 25.67
CA HIS A 464 11.66 -14.95 25.23
C HIS A 464 12.12 -16.14 24.36
N GLY A 465 13.43 -16.43 24.36
CA GLY A 465 14.02 -17.52 23.60
C GLY A 465 14.03 -17.29 22.09
N ALA A 466 14.00 -16.03 21.63
CA ALA A 466 14.09 -15.74 20.20
C ALA A 466 15.41 -16.25 19.60
N GLN A 467 15.29 -17.03 18.53
CA GLN A 467 16.40 -17.57 17.77
C GLN A 467 16.16 -17.29 16.28
N PHE A 468 17.14 -16.67 15.62
CA PHE A 468 17.07 -16.46 14.18
C PHE A 468 16.92 -17.81 13.47
N PHE A 469 15.91 -17.94 12.61
CA PHE A 469 15.66 -19.17 11.88
C PHE A 469 16.84 -19.42 10.92
N PRO A 470 17.62 -20.49 11.12
CA PRO A 470 18.84 -20.68 10.37
C PRO A 470 18.49 -21.19 8.96
N TYR A 471 18.47 -20.30 7.98
CA TYR A 471 18.38 -20.68 6.57
C TYR A 471 19.45 -19.99 5.74
N SER A 472 19.78 -20.63 4.62
CA SER A 472 20.62 -20.08 3.57
C SER A 472 19.89 -20.28 2.25
N LEU A 473 19.69 -19.19 1.50
CA LEU A 473 19.16 -19.28 0.14
C LEU A 473 20.19 -19.98 -0.75
N PRO A 474 19.89 -21.15 -1.33
CA PRO A 474 20.87 -21.88 -2.14
C PRO A 474 21.46 -21.04 -3.27
N ASP A 475 20.62 -20.26 -3.95
CA ASP A 475 21.01 -19.41 -5.09
C ASP A 475 21.89 -18.21 -4.69
N CYS A 476 22.04 -17.95 -3.38
CA CYS A 476 22.83 -16.87 -2.81
C CYS A 476 24.04 -17.34 -2.01
N ARG A 477 24.19 -18.65 -1.76
CA ARG A 477 25.16 -19.20 -0.79
C ARG A 477 26.61 -18.94 -1.16
N ASP A 478 26.91 -18.93 -2.45
CA ASP A 478 28.23 -18.66 -3.05
C ASP A 478 28.77 -17.26 -2.75
N ARG A 479 27.91 -16.32 -2.32
CA ARG A 479 28.26 -14.93 -2.00
C ARG A 479 28.76 -14.73 -0.56
N GLY A 480 28.95 -15.82 0.20
CA GLY A 480 29.30 -15.79 1.61
C GLY A 480 28.09 -15.47 2.48
N VAL A 481 27.59 -16.46 3.22
CA VAL A 481 26.37 -16.34 4.02
C VAL A 481 26.44 -15.13 4.97
N PHE A 482 25.39 -14.30 4.93
CA PHE A 482 25.25 -13.05 5.70
C PHE A 482 26.25 -11.92 5.35
N SER A 483 27.00 -12.03 4.25
CA SER A 483 27.71 -10.89 3.66
C SER A 483 26.74 -9.87 3.04
N ASP A 484 27.23 -8.65 2.76
CA ASP A 484 26.46 -7.66 2.00
C ASP A 484 26.04 -8.20 0.61
N GLN A 485 26.87 -9.02 -0.03
CA GLN A 485 26.55 -9.64 -1.32
C GLN A 485 25.46 -10.71 -1.18
N TYR A 486 25.47 -11.48 -0.08
CA TYR A 486 24.38 -12.41 0.22
C TYR A 486 23.07 -11.67 0.45
N TRP A 487 23.08 -10.58 1.22
CA TRP A 487 21.89 -9.79 1.50
C TRP A 487 21.34 -9.06 0.27
N GLU A 488 22.20 -8.63 -0.66
CA GLU A 488 21.75 -8.16 -1.97
C GLU A 488 21.03 -9.27 -2.74
N CYS A 489 21.65 -10.44 -2.87
CA CYS A 489 21.01 -11.56 -3.55
C CYS A 489 19.67 -11.92 -2.87
N HIS A 490 19.65 -11.98 -1.54
CA HIS A 490 18.46 -12.23 -0.74
C HIS A 490 17.35 -11.21 -0.97
N ALA A 491 17.67 -9.90 -0.96
CA ALA A 491 16.70 -8.83 -1.22
C ALA A 491 16.04 -8.98 -2.59
N ARG A 492 16.83 -9.31 -3.63
CA ARG A 492 16.32 -9.55 -4.99
C ARG A 492 15.52 -10.85 -5.11
N TYR A 493 15.83 -11.84 -4.27
CA TYR A 493 15.21 -13.17 -4.30
C TYR A 493 13.86 -13.20 -3.55
N LEU A 494 13.84 -12.68 -2.33
CA LEU A 494 12.69 -12.65 -1.42
C LEU A 494 11.99 -11.28 -1.38
N THR A 495 12.05 -10.54 -2.49
CA THR A 495 11.36 -9.25 -2.61
C THR A 495 9.87 -9.38 -2.32
N PHE A 496 9.33 -8.36 -1.68
CA PHE A 496 7.91 -8.19 -1.38
C PHE A 496 7.46 -6.81 -1.87
N ASN A 497 6.29 -6.73 -2.51
CA ASN A 497 5.63 -5.44 -2.71
C ASN A 497 4.57 -5.28 -1.61
N LEU A 498 4.59 -4.14 -0.93
CA LEU A 498 3.61 -3.81 0.12
C LEU A 498 2.24 -3.44 -0.46
N PHE A 499 2.14 -3.38 -1.78
CA PHE A 499 0.95 -3.00 -2.52
C PHE A 499 0.55 -1.53 -2.28
N HIS A 500 1.51 -0.66 -1.97
CA HIS A 500 1.32 0.79 -1.77
C HIS A 500 1.73 1.59 -3.00
N ASP A 501 1.24 1.19 -4.18
CA ASP A 501 1.66 1.82 -5.43
C ASP A 501 0.90 3.11 -5.67
N VAL A 502 1.60 4.15 -6.11
CA VAL A 502 1.07 5.47 -6.46
C VAL A 502 1.76 6.03 -7.72
N GLY A 503 1.36 7.23 -8.16
CA GLY A 503 2.13 8.04 -9.11
C GLY A 503 1.77 7.93 -10.59
N THR A 504 0.97 6.94 -11.01
CA THR A 504 0.63 6.68 -12.43
C THR A 504 -0.28 7.71 -13.09
N ALA A 505 -0.92 8.55 -12.30
CA ALA A 505 -1.61 9.76 -12.74
C ALA A 505 -1.17 10.91 -11.81
N LYS A 506 0.12 11.28 -11.92
CA LYS A 506 0.78 12.22 -11.02
C LYS A 506 0.08 13.58 -11.01
N MET A 507 -0.09 14.13 -9.82
CA MET A 507 -0.52 15.51 -9.60
C MET A 507 0.69 16.46 -9.72
N GLY A 508 0.51 17.59 -10.38
CA GLY A 508 1.50 18.66 -10.46
C GLY A 508 0.90 19.95 -11.02
N PRO A 509 1.66 21.06 -10.99
CA PRO A 509 1.26 22.31 -11.64
C PRO A 509 1.22 22.18 -13.17
N ALA A 510 0.65 23.17 -13.85
CA ALA A 510 0.42 23.11 -15.32
C ALA A 510 1.70 23.08 -16.15
N ASP A 511 2.82 23.51 -15.57
CA ASP A 511 4.16 23.52 -16.18
C ASP A 511 5.00 22.28 -15.82
N ASP A 512 4.51 21.37 -14.97
CA ASP A 512 5.17 20.09 -14.70
C ASP A 512 4.89 19.10 -15.85
N PRO A 513 5.89 18.79 -16.70
CA PRO A 513 5.70 17.91 -17.86
C PRO A 513 5.45 16.45 -17.46
N THR A 514 5.60 16.10 -16.18
CA THR A 514 5.33 14.76 -15.63
C THR A 514 3.93 14.65 -15.01
N ALA A 515 3.17 15.75 -14.95
CA ALA A 515 1.83 15.79 -14.40
C ALA A 515 0.77 15.25 -15.37
N VAL A 516 -0.25 14.61 -14.80
CA VAL A 516 -1.46 14.13 -15.48
C VAL A 516 -2.70 14.89 -15.00
N VAL A 517 -2.71 15.28 -13.72
CA VAL A 517 -3.77 16.08 -13.11
C VAL A 517 -3.19 17.34 -12.44
N ASP A 518 -3.99 18.40 -12.36
CA ASP A 518 -3.65 19.65 -11.66
C ASP A 518 -3.72 19.47 -10.12
N PRO A 519 -3.30 20.46 -9.32
CA PRO A 519 -3.35 20.36 -7.85
C PRO A 519 -4.76 20.22 -7.27
N GLN A 520 -5.79 20.52 -8.05
CA GLN A 520 -7.18 20.22 -7.72
C GLN A 520 -7.61 18.90 -8.34
N LEU A 521 -6.67 18.01 -8.66
CA LEU A 521 -6.87 16.68 -9.25
C LEU A 521 -7.68 16.65 -10.56
N ARG A 522 -7.90 17.79 -11.21
CA ARG A 522 -8.62 17.89 -12.49
C ARG A 522 -7.66 17.58 -13.63
N ARG A 523 -8.19 17.12 -14.76
CA ARG A 523 -7.39 16.95 -16.00
C ARG A 523 -6.61 18.22 -16.37
N GLN A 524 -5.38 18.05 -16.85
CA GLN A 524 -4.55 19.17 -17.32
C GLN A 524 -4.78 19.58 -18.79
N TRP A 525 -5.43 18.75 -19.61
CA TRP A 525 -5.68 19.11 -21.02
C TRP A 525 -6.94 19.99 -21.15
N LYS A 526 -6.74 21.31 -21.24
CA LYS A 526 -7.80 22.28 -21.57
C LYS A 526 -7.68 22.76 -23.01
N LEU A 527 -8.83 22.92 -23.67
CA LEU A 527 -9.05 24.02 -24.61
C LEU A 527 -9.55 25.21 -23.80
N GLN A 528 -9.18 26.43 -24.20
CA GLN A 528 -9.70 27.68 -23.64
C GLN A 528 -11.22 27.59 -23.44
N ASP A 529 -11.64 27.89 -22.21
CA ASP A 529 -13.02 28.16 -21.79
C ASP A 529 -14.11 27.14 -22.17
N ARG A 530 -14.24 26.07 -21.36
CA ARG A 530 -15.50 25.69 -20.65
C ARG A 530 -15.41 24.35 -19.91
N PHE A 531 -16.30 24.23 -18.93
CA PHE A 531 -16.34 23.24 -17.85
C PHE A 531 -16.65 21.81 -18.28
N GLY A 532 -15.89 20.91 -17.66
CA GLY A 532 -16.10 19.48 -17.50
C GLY A 532 -14.84 18.98 -16.81
N PHE A 533 -14.88 18.04 -15.87
CA PHE A 533 -13.66 17.61 -15.16
C PHE A 533 -13.56 16.08 -15.09
N ILE A 534 -12.33 15.59 -15.14
CA ILE A 534 -11.98 14.21 -14.76
C ILE A 534 -11.08 14.32 -13.54
N TRP A 535 -11.45 13.64 -12.46
CA TRP A 535 -10.64 13.54 -11.25
C TRP A 535 -9.96 12.18 -11.21
N CYS A 536 -8.67 12.14 -10.89
CA CYS A 536 -7.99 10.88 -10.54
C CYS A 536 -7.69 10.90 -9.05
N VAL A 537 -8.38 10.07 -8.28
CA VAL A 537 -8.05 9.85 -6.86
C VAL A 537 -7.47 8.46 -6.73
N SER A 538 -6.15 8.39 -6.52
CA SER A 538 -5.47 7.14 -6.16
C SER A 538 -5.00 7.22 -4.72
N THR A 539 -5.44 6.29 -3.89
CA THR A 539 -4.91 6.06 -2.54
C THR A 539 -4.21 4.70 -2.57
N GLY A 540 -2.92 4.71 -2.22
CA GLY A 540 -2.09 3.51 -2.07
C GLY A 540 -2.55 2.60 -0.93
#